data_AF-A0A5N0YYL3-F1
#
_entry.id   AF-A0A5N0YYL3-F1
#
_cell.length_a   1.000
_cell.length_b   1.000
_cell.length_c   1.000
_cell.angle_alpha   90.00
_cell.angle_beta   90.00
_cell.angle_gamma   90.00
#
_symmetry.space_group_name_H-M   'P 1'
#
loop_
_entity.id
_entity.type
_entity.pdbx_description
1 polymer ?
#
loop_
_entity_poly.entity_id
_entity_poly.type
_entity_poly.pdbx_seq_one_letter_code
_entity_poly.pdbx_strand_id
1 'polypeptide(L)' 'MFELDLEMIAKLRERRARKNITLAQASEETGISAKTLGKIENEKILSVRKTVYKKLIDWLVNEKIYKEG' A
#
# COMPACT_ATOMS: atom_id res chain seq x y z
N MET A 1 10.79 1.89 -14.51
CA MET A 1 10.43 1.71 -13.09
C MET A 1 9.36 2.75 -12.79
N PHE A 2 8.53 2.57 -11.77
CA PHE A 2 7.46 3.51 -11.40
C PHE A 2 7.80 4.14 -10.07
N GLU A 3 7.90 5.47 -10.06
CA GLU A 3 8.20 6.25 -8.86
C GLU A 3 6.98 6.34 -7.94
N LEU A 4 7.25 6.35 -6.65
CA LEU A 4 6.31 6.56 -5.57
C LEU A 4 6.64 7.92 -4.95
N ASP A 5 5.77 8.90 -5.15
CA ASP A 5 5.90 10.16 -4.45
C ASP A 5 5.56 10.01 -2.95
N LEU A 6 6.01 10.98 -2.15
CA LEU A 6 5.83 10.96 -0.70
C LEU A 6 4.35 11.05 -0.30
N GLU A 7 3.52 11.71 -1.12
CA GLU A 7 2.09 11.84 -0.88
C GLU A 7 1.38 10.48 -1.01
N MET A 8 1.73 9.69 -2.03
CA MET A 8 1.23 8.34 -2.24
C MET A 8 1.66 7.42 -1.10
N ILE A 9 2.93 7.51 -0.67
CA ILE A 9 3.44 6.72 0.47
C ILE A 9 2.69 7.09 1.77
N ALA A 10 2.43 8.38 2.00
CA ALA A 10 1.63 8.84 3.14
C ALA A 10 0.21 8.27 3.11
N LYS A 11 -0.47 8.30 1.95
CA LYS A 11 -1.80 7.73 1.76
C LYS A 11 -1.85 6.21 2.03
N LEU A 12 -0.79 5.47 1.69
CA LEU A 12 -0.68 4.04 2.01
C LEU A 12 -0.65 3.81 3.52
N ARG A 13 0.18 4.58 4.24
CA ARG A 13 0.25 4.53 5.71
C ARG A 13 -1.08 4.90 6.35
N GLU A 14 -1.71 5.97 5.89
CA GLU A 14 -3.01 6.43 6.38
C GLU A 14 -4.10 5.39 6.19
N ARG A 15 -4.19 4.78 5.00
CA ARG A 15 -5.15 3.70 4.74
C ARG A 15 -4.98 2.54 5.71
N ARG A 16 -3.73 2.11 5.94
CA ARG A 16 -3.44 1.02 6.89
C ARG A 16 -3.85 1.40 8.31
N ALA A 17 -3.56 2.63 8.74
CA ALA A 17 -3.95 3.15 10.04
C ALA A 17 -5.47 3.26 10.20
N ARG A 18 -6.20 3.75 9.19
CA ARG A 18 -7.66 3.84 9.17
C ARG A 18 -8.33 2.48 9.27
N LYS A 19 -7.76 1.46 8.63
CA LYS A 19 -8.21 0.07 8.73
C LYS A 19 -7.84 -0.60 10.07
N ASN A 20 -6.96 0.02 10.87
CA ASN A 20 -6.39 -0.55 12.09
C ASN A 20 -5.81 -1.96 11.88
N ILE A 21 -5.06 -2.15 10.79
CA ILE A 21 -4.45 -3.44 10.45
C ILE A 21 -2.92 -3.41 10.56
N THR A 22 -2.37 -4.58 10.84
CA THR A 22 -0.92 -4.81 10.85
C THR A 22 -0.35 -4.78 9.44
N LEU A 23 0.98 -4.65 9.35
CA LEU A 23 1.70 -4.72 8.07
C LEU A 23 1.55 -6.09 7.38
N ALA A 24 1.36 -7.16 8.16
CA ALA A 24 1.13 -8.53 7.66
C ALA A 24 -0.25 -8.64 6.99
N GLN A 25 -1.30 -8.13 7.65
CA GLN A 25 -2.65 -8.08 7.08
C GLN A 25 -2.70 -7.19 5.83
N ALA A 26 -2.04 -6.03 5.83
CA ALA A 26 -1.93 -5.19 4.64
C ALA A 26 -1.17 -5.88 3.49
N SER A 27 -0.18 -6.71 3.81
CA SER A 27 0.54 -7.53 2.83
C SER A 27 -0.37 -8.58 2.19
N GLU A 28 -1.28 -9.19 2.95
CA GLU A 28 -2.28 -10.13 2.43
C GLU A 28 -3.27 -9.42 1.50
N GLU A 29 -3.79 -8.25 1.89
CA GLU A 29 -4.74 -7.48 1.07
C GLU A 29 -4.11 -6.96 -0.23
N THR A 30 -2.87 -6.46 -0.17
CA THR A 30 -2.18 -5.87 -1.33
C THR A 30 -1.54 -6.94 -2.22
N GLY A 31 -1.29 -8.14 -1.68
CA GLY A 31 -0.47 -9.17 -2.31
C GLY A 31 0.98 -8.73 -2.52
N ILE A 32 1.48 -7.80 -1.71
CA ILE A 32 2.88 -7.34 -1.67
C ILE A 32 3.47 -7.80 -0.35
N SER A 33 4.66 -8.41 -0.36
CA SER A 33 5.26 -8.89 0.89
C SER A 33 5.36 -7.80 1.96
N ALA A 34 5.08 -8.15 3.21
CA ALA A 34 5.20 -7.25 4.36
C ALA A 34 6.56 -6.54 4.42
N LYS A 35 7.65 -7.24 4.11
CA LYS A 35 9.00 -6.63 4.05
C LYS A 35 9.09 -5.51 3.01
N THR A 36 8.56 -5.74 1.81
CA THR A 36 8.56 -4.73 0.74
C THR A 36 7.63 -3.58 1.09
N LEU A 37 6.42 -3.87 1.56
CA LEU A 37 5.44 -2.87 1.96
C LEU A 37 6.00 -1.99 3.09
N GLY A 38 6.66 -2.58 4.09
CA GLY A 38 7.29 -1.83 5.16
C GLY A 38 8.44 -0.95 4.68
N LYS A 39 9.23 -1.39 3.69
CA LYS A 39 10.27 -0.53 3.10
C LYS A 39 9.67 0.63 2.30
N ILE A 40 8.58 0.39 1.57
CA ILE A 40 7.86 1.44 0.84
C ILE A 40 7.26 2.44 1.82
N GLU A 41 6.52 1.93 2.81
CA GLU A 41 5.92 2.78 3.83
C GLU A 41 7.01 3.60 4.50
N ASN A 42 8.17 3.05 4.88
CA ASN A 42 9.27 3.83 5.48
C ASN A 42 10.16 4.59 4.48
N GLU A 43 9.70 4.85 3.25
CA GLU A 43 10.41 5.65 2.23
C GLU A 43 11.78 5.07 1.81
N LYS A 44 12.09 3.82 2.17
CA LYS A 44 13.32 3.11 1.80
C LYS A 44 13.28 2.56 0.37
N ILE A 45 12.10 2.47 -0.22
CA ILE A 45 11.87 2.12 -1.63
C ILE A 45 10.96 3.18 -2.21
N LEU A 46 11.50 4.00 -3.10
CA LEU A 46 10.79 5.07 -3.80
C LEU A 46 10.44 4.70 -5.25
N SER A 47 10.93 3.57 -5.75
CA SER A 47 10.67 3.13 -7.12
C SER A 47 10.43 1.63 -7.17
N VAL A 48 9.38 1.22 -7.90
CA VAL A 48 8.91 -0.16 -7.94
C VAL A 48 8.61 -0.62 -9.37
N ARG A 49 8.41 -1.94 -9.54
CA ARG A 49 7.93 -2.51 -10.81
C ARG A 49 6.46 -2.16 -11.03
N LYS A 50 6.04 -2.12 -12.30
CA LYS A 50 4.65 -1.83 -12.71
C LYS A 50 3.61 -2.66 -11.96
N THR A 51 3.89 -3.93 -11.71
CA THR A 51 2.98 -4.85 -11.02
C THR A 51 2.76 -4.47 -9.56
N VAL A 52 3.81 -4.03 -8.85
CA VAL A 52 3.73 -3.56 -7.48
C VAL A 52 3.02 -2.20 -7.43
N TYR A 53 3.38 -1.28 -8.33
CA TYR A 53 2.72 0.02 -8.45
C TYR A 53 1.21 -0.13 -8.64
N LYS A 54 0.78 -0.99 -9.57
CA LYS A 54 -0.64 -1.27 -9.81
C LYS A 54 -1.33 -1.81 -8.56
N LYS A 55 -0.73 -2.78 -7.84
CA LYS A 55 -1.29 -3.30 -6.59
C LYS A 55 -1.48 -2.22 -5.52
N LEU A 56 -0.52 -1.30 -5.39
CA LEU A 56 -0.62 -0.18 -4.44
C LEU A 56 -1.76 0.77 -4.81
N ILE A 57 -1.85 1.15 -6.09
CA ILE A 57 -2.92 2.04 -6.59
C ILE A 57 -4.28 1.37 -6.46
N ASP A 58 -4.41 0.11 -6.90
CA ASP A 58 -5.65 -0.65 -6.78
C ASP A 58 -6.08 -0.74 -5.31
N TRP A 59 -5.13 -0.97 -4.39
CA TRP A 59 -5.43 -0.97 -2.97
C TRP A 59 -5.86 0.40 -2.47
N LEU A 60 -5.20 1.50 -2.86
CA LEU A 60 -5.59 2.86 -2.47
C LEU A 60 -6.98 3.25 -2.99
N VAL A 61 -7.28 2.98 -4.27
CA VAL A 61 -8.50 3.43 -4.95
C VAL A 61 -9.72 2.56 -4.59
N ASN A 62 -9.52 1.27 -4.29
CA ASN A 62 -10.61 0.37 -3.87
C ASN A 62 -11.05 0.60 -2.41
N GLU A 63 -10.97 1.84 -1.89
CA GLU A 63 -11.59 2.22 -0.60
C GLU A 63 -13.11 2.04 -0.61
N LYS A 64 -13.76 2.09 -1.79
CA LYS A 64 -15.23 2.10 -1.92
C LYS A 64 -15.93 0.73 -1.86
N ILE A 65 -15.22 -0.40 -1.78
CA ILE A 65 -15.87 -1.74 -1.81
C ILE A 65 -16.08 -2.33 -0.40
N TYR A 66 -15.48 -1.76 0.66
CA TYR A 66 -15.69 -2.24 2.04
C TYR A 66 -16.73 -1.40 2.81
N LYS A 67 -17.88 -1.17 2.18
CA LYS A 67 -19.14 -0.91 2.90
C LYS A 67 -20.09 -2.03 2.54
N GLU A 68 -20.11 -3.06 3.37
CA GLU A 68 -21.29 -3.87 3.72
C GLU A 68 -20.84 -5.01 4.65
N GLY A 69 -21.45 -5.06 5.83
CA GLY A 69 -21.14 -5.95 6.94
C GLY A 69 -21.44 -5.26 8.26
#